data_AF-A0A834I8J1-F1
#
_entry.id   AF-A0A834I8J1-F1
#
_cell.length_a   1.000
_cell.length_b   1.000
_cell.length_c   1.000
_cell.angle_alpha   90.00
_cell.angle_beta   90.00
_cell.angle_gamma   90.00
#
_symmetry.space_group_name_H-M   'P 1'
#
loop_
_entity.id
_entity.type
_entity.pdbx_description
1 polymer ?
#
loop_
_entity_poly.entity_id
_entity_poly.type
_entity_poly.pdbx_seq_one_letter_code
_entity_poly.pdbx_strand_id
1 'polypeptide(L)'
;MTWGLRKLNDTFGECGRPKIGWQIDPFGHSKEMANIFAQLGFDALLLGRIDYQDKAYRWNSRTPEVVWRASSSLGKDYINSILFDVF
;
A
#
# COMPACT_ATOMS: atom_id res chain seq x y z
N MET A 1 -10.24 -9.47 1.96
CA MET A 1 -10.54 -8.04 2.17
C MET A 1 -12.04 -7.71 2.16
N THR A 2 -12.85 -8.34 1.31
CA THR A 2 -14.29 -8.02 1.12
C THR A 2 -15.13 -7.95 2.40
N TRP A 3 -15.00 -8.91 3.31
CA TRP A 3 -15.84 -8.95 4.52
C TRP A 3 -15.62 -7.73 5.44
N GLY A 4 -14.37 -7.33 5.66
CA GLY A 4 -14.04 -6.16 6.48
C GLY A 4 -14.53 -4.86 5.85
N LEU A 5 -14.30 -4.68 4.53
CA LEU A 5 -14.78 -3.50 3.80
C LEU A 5 -16.31 -3.40 3.82
N ARG A 6 -17.00 -4.53 3.64
CA ARG A 6 -18.46 -4.57 3.77
C ARG A 6 -18.93 -4.17 5.17
N LYS A 7 -18.31 -4.72 6.22
CA LYS A 7 -18.69 -4.40 7.60
C LYS A 7 -18.52 -2.90 7.90
N LEU A 8 -17.42 -2.30 7.44
CA LEU A 8 -17.18 -0.86 7.58
C LEU A 8 -18.24 -0.05 6.86
N ASN A 9 -18.56 -0.41 5.62
CA ASN A 9 -19.59 0.27 4.84
C ASN A 9 -20.98 0.14 5.47
N ASP A 10 -21.37 -1.05 5.94
CA ASP A 10 -22.66 -1.28 6.60
C ASP A 10 -22.78 -0.52 7.94
N THR A 11 -21.65 -0.21 8.60
CA THR A 11 -21.62 0.45 9.92
C THR A 11 -21.48 1.97 9.82
N PHE A 12 -20.64 2.46 8.92
CA PHE A 12 -20.22 3.86 8.85
C PHE A 12 -20.52 4.53 7.50
N GLY A 13 -21.04 3.78 6.53
CA GLY A 13 -21.30 4.26 5.17
C GLY A 13 -20.03 4.71 4.44
N GLU A 14 -20.21 5.65 3.51
CA GLU A 14 -19.14 6.17 2.67
C GLU A 14 -17.99 6.81 3.47
N CYS A 15 -18.29 7.45 4.59
CA CYS A 15 -17.30 8.09 5.48
C CYS A 15 -16.30 7.08 6.07
N GLY A 16 -16.69 5.82 6.23
CA GLY A 16 -15.84 4.75 6.75
C GLY A 16 -14.97 4.05 5.71
N ARG A 17 -15.04 4.44 4.43
CA ARG A 17 -14.31 3.78 3.35
C ARG A 17 -12.80 4.05 3.48
N PRO A 18 -11.96 3.02 3.71
CA PRO A 18 -10.52 3.22 3.80
C PRO A 18 -9.94 3.74 2.48
N LYS A 19 -8.96 4.63 2.59
CA LYS A 19 -8.24 5.22 1.45
C LYS A 19 -6.79 4.74 1.33
N ILE A 20 -6.22 4.31 2.45
CA ILE A 20 -4.80 3.91 2.54
C ILE A 20 -4.71 2.51 3.14
N GLY A 21 -3.94 1.64 2.49
CA GLY A 21 -3.60 0.32 3.00
C GLY A 21 -2.48 0.42 4.04
N TRP A 22 -2.55 -0.36 5.12
CA TRP A 22 -1.58 -0.32 6.21
C TRP A 22 -0.93 -1.69 6.40
N GLN A 23 0.30 -1.85 5.93
CA GLN A 23 1.07 -3.10 5.94
C GLN A 23 2.43 -2.92 6.62
N ILE A 24 2.43 -2.65 7.92
CA ILE A 24 3.67 -2.38 8.66
C ILE A 24 4.47 -3.63 9.06
N ASP A 25 3.81 -4.78 9.19
CA ASP A 25 4.40 -5.98 9.78
C ASP A 25 4.45 -7.26 8.91
N PRO A 26 3.98 -7.31 7.64
CA PRO A 26 4.30 -8.43 6.75
C PRO A 26 5.80 -8.52 6.42
N PHE A 27 6.35 -9.72 6.28
CA PHE A 27 7.74 -9.92 5.86
C PHE A 27 7.89 -9.80 4.34
N GLY A 28 8.07 -8.57 3.87
CA GLY A 28 8.11 -8.23 2.45
C GLY A 28 6.72 -8.01 1.86
N HIS A 29 6.69 -7.49 0.62
CA HIS A 29 5.48 -7.01 -0.01
C HIS A 29 5.39 -7.47 -1.46
N SER A 30 4.29 -8.15 -1.79
CA SER A 30 4.04 -8.63 -3.15
C SER A 30 3.46 -7.52 -4.03
N LYS A 31 3.86 -7.52 -5.30
CA LYS A 31 3.29 -6.67 -6.35
C LYS A 31 1.78 -6.91 -6.51
N GLU A 32 1.34 -8.15 -6.38
CA GLU A 32 -0.06 -8.55 -6.55
C GLU A 32 -0.96 -7.94 -5.47
N MET A 33 -0.50 -7.87 -4.23
CA MET A 33 -1.27 -7.20 -3.17
C MET A 33 -1.44 -5.70 -3.44
N ALA A 34 -0.37 -5.02 -3.88
CA ALA A 34 -0.45 -3.62 -4.30
C ALA A 34 -1.43 -3.43 -5.47
N ASN A 35 -1.46 -4.37 -6.42
CA ASN A 35 -2.40 -4.37 -7.53
C ASN A 35 -3.85 -4.51 -7.05
N ILE A 36 -4.11 -5.44 -6.11
CA ILE A 36 -5.45 -5.61 -5.55
C ILE A 36 -5.90 -4.34 -4.80
N PHE A 37 -5.03 -3.70 -4.01
CA PHE A 37 -5.37 -2.43 -3.35
C PHE A 37 -5.71 -1.32 -4.35
N ALA A 38 -4.92 -1.16 -5.41
CA ALA A 38 -5.21 -0.19 -6.47
C ALA A 38 -6.58 -0.45 -7.11
N GLN A 39 -6.88 -1.71 -7.46
CA GLN A 39 -8.18 -2.10 -8.03
C GLN A 39 -9.35 -1.95 -7.05
N LEU A 40 -9.11 -2.07 -5.74
CA LEU A 40 -10.10 -1.78 -4.70
C LEU A 40 -10.32 -0.27 -4.48
N GLY A 41 -9.58 0.59 -5.18
CA GLY A 41 -9.70 2.04 -5.14
C GLY A 41 -9.02 2.69 -3.93
N PHE A 42 -7.94 2.07 -3.44
CA PHE A 42 -7.02 2.70 -2.49
C PHE A 42 -6.05 3.63 -3.21
N ASP A 43 -5.74 4.76 -2.58
CA ASP A 43 -4.86 5.79 -3.14
C ASP A 43 -3.39 5.51 -2.80
N ALA A 44 -3.14 4.91 -1.63
CA ALA A 44 -1.79 4.68 -1.13
C ALA A 44 -1.68 3.41 -0.27
N LEU A 45 -0.43 2.99 -0.04
CA LEU A 45 -0.06 1.85 0.78
C LEU A 45 1.15 2.22 1.65
N LEU A 46 1.01 2.01 2.96
CA LEU A 46 2.07 2.22 3.93
C LEU A 46 2.74 0.87 4.24
N LEU A 47 4.05 0.83 4.04
CA LEU A 47 4.89 -0.37 4.23
C LEU A 47 5.78 -0.19 5.45
N GLY A 48 6.09 -1.26 6.17
CA GLY A 48 7.04 -1.19 7.29
C GLY A 48 8.32 -2.01 7.09
N ARG A 49 8.21 -3.24 6.58
CA ARG A 49 9.34 -4.16 6.44
C ARG A 49 9.78 -4.34 5.00
N ILE A 50 10.87 -3.69 4.63
CA ILE A 50 11.63 -3.95 3.40
C ILE A 50 13.04 -4.42 3.74
N ASP A 51 13.82 -4.82 2.73
CA ASP A 51 15.22 -5.16 2.94
C ASP A 51 15.99 -3.98 3.55
N TYR A 52 16.87 -4.26 4.52
CA TYR A 52 17.58 -3.24 5.28
C TYR A 52 18.53 -2.41 4.39
N GLN A 53 19.09 -3.00 3.34
CA GLN A 53 19.94 -2.28 2.39
C GLN A 53 19.10 -1.33 1.53
N ASP A 54 17.91 -1.76 1.09
CA ASP A 54 16.96 -0.90 0.36
C ASP A 54 16.45 0.25 1.26
N LYS A 55 16.13 -0.01 2.53
CA LYS A 55 15.76 1.04 3.51
C LYS A 55 16.87 2.09 3.64
N ALA A 56 18.11 1.66 3.89
CA ALA A 56 19.26 2.56 4.03
C ALA A 56 19.51 3.36 2.74
N TYR A 57 19.44 2.72 1.58
CA TYR A 57 19.61 3.37 0.28
C TYR A 57 18.53 4.44 0.05
N ARG A 58 17.26 4.13 0.32
CA ARG A 58 16.14 5.07 0.15
C ARG A 58 16.21 6.26 1.09
N TRP A 59 16.67 6.07 2.34
CA TRP A 59 16.84 7.16 3.30
C TRP A 59 17.94 8.10 2.85
N ASN A 60 19.09 7.54 2.44
CA ASN A 60 20.22 8.32 1.95
C ASN A 60 19.92 9.05 0.63
N SER A 61 19.16 8.43 -0.26
CA SER A 61 18.77 9.01 -1.56
C SER A 61 17.51 9.87 -1.50
N ARG A 62 16.84 9.98 -0.34
CA ARG A 62 15.57 10.69 -0.16
C ARG A 62 14.46 10.16 -1.08
N THR A 63 14.39 8.84 -1.25
CA THR A 63 13.34 8.13 -2.01
C THR A 63 12.52 7.11 -1.18
N PRO A 64 12.08 7.46 0.04
CA PRO A 64 11.23 6.57 0.84
C PRO A 64 9.81 6.39 0.27
N GLU A 65 9.38 7.32 -0.59
CA GLU A 65 8.09 7.32 -1.27
C GLU A 65 8.28 7.01 -2.75
N VAL A 66 7.45 6.11 -3.29
CA VAL A 66 7.48 5.74 -4.71
C VAL A 66 6.09 5.52 -5.26
N VAL A 67 5.90 5.82 -6.54
CA VAL A 67 4.72 5.36 -7.28
C VAL A 67 4.97 3.92 -7.72
N TRP A 68 4.24 2.97 -7.14
CA TRP A 68 4.42 1.57 -7.45
C TRP A 68 3.45 1.13 -8.56
N ARG A 69 3.99 0.83 -9.74
CA ARG A 69 3.23 0.23 -10.84
C ARG A 69 3.10 -1.28 -10.64
N ALA A 70 1.95 -1.70 -10.12
CA ALA A 70 1.72 -3.06 -9.68
C ALA A 70 1.22 -4.01 -10.79
N SER A 71 0.99 -3.52 -12.01
CA SER A 71 0.68 -4.35 -13.18
C SER A 71 1.34 -3.81 -14.45
N SER A 72 1.83 -4.72 -15.30
CA SER A 72 2.37 -4.38 -16.62
C SER A 72 1.28 -4.28 -17.69
N SER A 73 0.17 -5.01 -17.54
CA SER A 73 -0.92 -5.09 -18.51
C SER A 73 -2.06 -4.13 -18.23
N LEU A 74 -2.28 -3.76 -16.96
CA LEU A 74 -3.38 -2.88 -16.55
C LEU A 74 -2.86 -1.44 -16.44
N GLY A 75 -3.46 -0.53 -17.21
CA GLY A 75 -2.93 0.82 -17.47
C GLY A 75 -3.15 1.86 -16.37
N LYS A 76 -3.98 1.58 -15.35
CA LYS A 76 -4.34 2.53 -14.28
C LYS A 76 -4.09 2.02 -12.85
N ASP A 77 -3.26 0.99 -12.69
CA ASP A 77 -3.02 0.34 -11.40
C ASP A 77 -1.69 0.78 -10.78
N TYR A 78 -1.56 2.09 -10.58
CA TYR A 78 -0.48 2.66 -9.78
C TYR A 78 -1.00 2.99 -8.38
N ILE A 79 -0.21 2.66 -7.37
CA ILE A 79 -0.49 3.01 -5.98
C ILE A 79 0.69 3.77 -5.42
N ASN A 80 0.44 4.81 -4.63
CA ASN A 80 1.51 5.51 -3.92
C ASN A 80 1.96 4.62 -2.77
N SER A 81 3.21 4.16 -2.81
CA SER A 81 3.82 3.37 -1.75
C SER A 81 4.71 4.26 -0.92
N ILE A 82 4.46 4.31 0.38
CA ILE A 82 5.21 5.12 1.33
C ILE A 82 5.87 4.16 2.31
N LEU A 83 7.20 4.20 2.41
CA LEU A 83 7.89 3.48 3.47
C LEU A 83 7.67 4.23 4.78
N PHE A 84 6.90 3.61 5.66
CA PHE A 84 6.67 4.06 7.02
C PHE A 84 7.85 3.62 7.89
N ASP A 85 8.42 4.56 8.64
CA ASP A 85 9.55 4.25 9.50
C ASP A 85 9.08 3.50 10.74
N VAL A 86 9.27 2.19 10.75
CA VAL A 86 8.98 1.33 11.90
C VAL A 86 10.30 0.75 12.36
N PHE A 87 10.91 1.43 13.35
CA PHE A 87 12.19 1.13 13.99
C PHE A 87 13.46 1.36 13.15
#